data_AF-A0A6L2LVB6-F1
#
_entry.id   AF-A0A6L2LVB6-F1
#
_cell.length_a   1.000
_cell.length_b   1.000
_cell.length_c   1.000
_cell.angle_alpha   90.00
_cell.angle_beta   90.00
_cell.angle_gamma   90.00
#
_symmetry.space_group_name_H-M   'P 1'
#
loop_
_entity.id
_entity.type
_entity.pdbx_description
1 polymer ?
#
loop_
_entity_poly.entity_id
_entity_poly.type
_entity_poly.pdbx_seq_one_letter_code
_entity_poly.pdbx_strand_id
1 'polypeptide(L)'
;MACSVPHTDDKIQALVQKQIDEDMIRHKAIPDLTLQFENACKAKDDLRKAYEKCNDIPQESRALIDIFLKEGSHKDYELERRQK
;
A
#
# COMPACT_ATOMS: atom_id res chain seq x y z
N MET A 1 -11.75 16.99 -38.02
CA MET A 1 -11.43 16.09 -36.89
C MET A 1 -12.72 15.38 -36.52
N ALA A 2 -12.91 14.13 -36.94
CA ALA A 2 -14.06 13.34 -36.49
C ALA A 2 -13.79 12.89 -35.05
N CYS A 3 -14.76 13.01 -34.16
CA CYS A 3 -14.62 12.60 -32.77
C CYS A 3 -14.58 11.06 -32.72
N SER A 4 -13.55 10.48 -32.10
CA SER A 4 -13.32 9.03 -32.04
C SER A 4 -14.17 8.31 -30.99
N VAL A 5 -14.93 9.06 -30.19
CA VAL A 5 -15.76 8.55 -29.09
C VAL A 5 -17.11 8.10 -29.65
N PRO A 6 -17.78 7.06 -29.14
CA PRO A 6 -19.13 6.72 -29.61
C PRO A 6 -20.12 7.88 -29.40
N HIS A 7 -20.96 8.17 -30.40
CA HIS A 7 -21.92 9.29 -30.36
C HIS A 7 -23.37 8.86 -30.15
N THR A 8 -23.63 7.55 -30.10
CA THR A 8 -24.96 7.01 -29.87
C THR A 8 -25.17 6.76 -28.38
N ASP A 9 -26.31 7.18 -27.86
CA ASP A 9 -26.65 7.09 -26.44
C ASP A 9 -26.43 5.68 -25.86
N ASP A 10 -26.85 4.63 -26.58
CA ASP A 10 -26.68 3.23 -26.14
C ASP A 10 -25.21 2.84 -25.92
N LYS A 11 -24.31 3.29 -26.79
CA LYS A 11 -22.87 3.00 -26.69
C LYS A 11 -22.23 3.79 -25.56
N ILE A 12 -22.67 5.04 -25.35
CA ILE A 12 -22.21 5.86 -24.23
C ILE A 12 -22.65 5.20 -22.92
N GLN A 13 -23.92 4.80 -22.81
CA GLN A 13 -24.46 4.12 -21.64
C GLN A 13 -23.72 2.82 -21.32
N ALA A 14 -23.46 1.98 -22.32
CA ALA A 14 -22.73 0.73 -22.12
C ALA A 14 -21.29 0.96 -21.63
N LEU A 15 -20.59 1.98 -22.15
CA LEU A 15 -19.23 2.33 -21.70
C LEU A 15 -19.21 2.86 -20.28
N VAL A 16 -20.16 3.73 -19.92
CA VAL A 16 -20.29 4.25 -18.55
C VAL A 16 -20.61 3.13 -17.58
N GLN A 17 -21.53 2.23 -17.92
CA GLN A 17 -21.85 1.08 -17.05
C GLN A 17 -20.63 0.18 -16.82
N LYS A 18 -19.86 -0.12 -17.88
CA LYS A 18 -18.63 -0.88 -17.76
C LYS A 18 -17.62 -0.22 -16.80
N GLN A 19 -17.46 1.10 -16.87
CA GLN A 19 -16.57 1.82 -15.95
C GLN A 19 -17.07 1.75 -14.50
N ILE A 20 -18.38 1.89 -14.28
CA ILE A 20 -18.98 1.76 -12.95
C ILE A 20 -18.72 0.38 -12.36
N ASP A 21 -18.88 -0.67 -13.14
CA ASP A 21 -18.67 -2.06 -12.69
C ASP A 21 -17.19 -2.29 -12.32
N GLU A 22 -16.27 -1.80 -13.14
CA GLU A 22 -14.83 -1.86 -12.86
C GLU A 22 -14.44 -1.02 -11.62
N ASP A 23 -15.01 0.17 -11.46
CA ASP A 23 -14.79 1.02 -10.29
C ASP A 23 -15.32 0.39 -9.01
N MET A 24 -16.47 -0.29 -9.08
CA MET A 24 -17.01 -1.01 -7.92
C MET A 24 -16.06 -2.13 -7.46
N ILE A 25 -15.41 -2.83 -8.40
CA ILE A 25 -14.40 -3.85 -8.05
C ILE A 25 -13.19 -3.18 -7.39
N ARG A 26 -12.68 -2.08 -7.96
CA ARG A 26 -11.56 -1.32 -7.38
C ARG A 26 -11.88 -0.79 -5.98
N HIS A 27 -13.06 -0.21 -5.78
CA HIS A 27 -13.51 0.31 -4.49
C HIS A 27 -13.62 -0.75 -3.41
N LYS A 28 -13.87 -2.03 -3.77
CA LYS A 28 -13.84 -3.13 -2.80
C LYS A 28 -12.41 -3.57 -2.47
N ALA A 29 -11.52 -3.59 -3.47
CA ALA A 29 -10.14 -4.03 -3.28
C ALA A 29 -9.27 -3.02 -2.51
N ILE A 30 -9.52 -1.72 -2.68
CA ILE A 30 -8.71 -0.66 -2.04
C ILE A 30 -8.72 -0.77 -0.51
N PRO A 31 -9.88 -0.84 0.19
CA PRO A 31 -9.91 -1.00 1.64
C PRO A 31 -9.20 -2.26 2.13
N ASP A 32 -9.34 -3.39 1.44
CA ASP A 32 -8.67 -4.65 1.80
C ASP A 32 -7.15 -4.52 1.69
N LEU A 33 -6.65 -3.86 0.64
CA LEU A 33 -5.22 -3.57 0.48
C LEU A 33 -4.71 -2.60 1.54
N THR A 34 -5.49 -1.55 1.86
CA THR A 34 -5.16 -0.60 2.94
C THR A 34 -5.05 -1.33 4.29
N LEU A 35 -6.01 -2.19 4.60
CA LEU A 35 -5.99 -2.99 5.83
C LEU A 35 -4.79 -3.94 5.89
N GLN A 36 -4.45 -4.61 4.78
CA GLN A 36 -3.26 -5.47 4.70
C GLN A 36 -1.98 -4.67 4.92
N PHE A 37 -1.89 -3.47 4.34
CA PHE A 37 -0.75 -2.58 4.51
C PHE A 37 -0.59 -2.15 5.98
N GLU A 38 -1.66 -1.66 6.60
CA GLU A 38 -1.66 -1.26 8.02
C GLU A 38 -1.24 -2.42 8.95
N ASN A 39 -1.75 -3.62 8.69
CA ASN A 39 -1.38 -4.83 9.43
C ASN A 39 0.12 -5.18 9.27
N ALA A 40 0.67 -5.05 8.06
CA ALA A 40 2.09 -5.28 7.80
C ALA A 40 2.97 -4.25 8.52
N CYS A 41 2.59 -2.97 8.48
CA CYS A 41 3.28 -1.90 9.23
C CYS A 41 3.30 -2.20 10.73
N LYS A 42 2.15 -2.60 11.29
CA LYS A 42 2.04 -2.97 12.71
C LYS A 42 2.91 -4.17 13.06
N ALA A 43 2.90 -5.24 12.25
CA ALA A 43 3.71 -6.42 12.48
C ALA A 43 5.22 -6.09 12.47
N LYS A 44 5.66 -5.22 11.55
CA LYS A 44 7.04 -4.74 11.50
C LYS A 44 7.42 -3.96 12.77
N ASP A 45 6.53 -3.09 13.25
CA ASP A 45 6.74 -2.34 14.49
C ASP A 45 6.79 -3.23 15.73
N ASP A 46 5.96 -4.26 15.78
CA ASP A 46 5.95 -5.22 16.88
C ASP A 46 7.24 -6.05 16.89
N LEU A 47 7.76 -6.46 15.73
CA LEU A 47 9.06 -7.11 15.62
C LEU A 47 10.20 -6.21 16.12
N ARG A 48 10.22 -4.94 15.71
CA ARG A 48 11.21 -3.97 16.20
C ARG A 48 11.22 -3.90 17.73
N LYS A 49 10.05 -3.74 18.34
CA LYS A 49 9.90 -3.70 19.81
C LYS A 49 10.31 -5.00 20.48
N ALA A 50 10.10 -6.15 19.84
CA ALA A 50 10.54 -7.44 20.36
C ALA A 50 12.07 -7.52 20.38
N TYR A 51 12.74 -7.14 19.28
CA TYR A 51 14.21 -7.13 19.20
C TYR A 51 14.86 -6.13 20.18
N GLU A 52 14.22 -4.99 20.45
CA GLU A 52 14.66 -4.05 21.49
C GLU A 52 14.66 -4.65 22.90
N LYS A 53 13.85 -5.69 23.16
CA LYS A 53 13.77 -6.37 24.46
C LYS A 53 14.69 -7.60 24.55
N CYS A 54 15.21 -8.11 23.43
CA CYS A 54 16.11 -9.25 23.40
C CYS A 54 17.54 -8.85 23.84
N ASN A 55 17.90 -9.19 25.08
CA ASN A 55 19.23 -8.91 25.65
C ASN A 55 20.26 -10.01 25.39
N ASP A 56 19.81 -11.13 24.84
CA ASP A 56 20.57 -12.33 24.49
C ASP A 56 21.20 -12.25 23.08
N ILE A 57 20.81 -11.26 22.28
CA ILE A 57 21.37 -11.04 20.94
C ILE A 57 22.71 -10.31 21.04
N PRO A 58 23.78 -10.79 20.39
CA PRO A 58 25.04 -10.08 20.30
C PRO A 58 24.88 -8.66 19.76
N GLN A 59 25.63 -7.71 20.31
CA GLN A 59 25.49 -6.29 19.98
C GLN A 59 25.66 -5.99 18.48
N GLU A 60 26.54 -6.71 17.80
CA GLU A 60 26.75 -6.59 16.34
C GLU A 60 25.49 -6.99 15.55
N SER A 61 24.89 -8.14 15.89
CA SER A 61 23.64 -8.60 15.29
C SER A 61 22.49 -7.63 15.57
N ARG A 62 22.43 -7.08 16.78
CA ARG A 62 21.43 -6.08 17.17
C ARG A 62 21.58 -4.80 16.34
N ALA A 63 22.81 -4.34 16.11
CA ALA A 63 23.08 -3.18 15.28
C ALA A 63 22.66 -3.41 13.82
N LEU A 64 22.95 -4.59 13.25
CA LEU A 64 22.53 -4.93 11.89
C LEU A 64 20.99 -4.95 11.75
N ILE A 65 20.29 -5.53 12.73
CA ILE A 65 18.83 -5.58 12.76
C ILE A 65 18.25 -4.16 12.84
N ASP A 66 18.79 -3.31 13.71
CA ASP A 66 18.32 -1.92 13.85
C ASP A 66 18.52 -1.11 12.55
N ILE A 67 19.67 -1.27 11.88
CA ILE A 67 19.93 -0.64 10.57
C ILE A 67 18.88 -1.09 9.55
N PHE A 68 18.63 -2.39 9.44
CA PHE A 68 17.65 -2.94 8.49
C PHE A 68 16.23 -2.41 8.76
N LEU A 69 15.80 -2.40 10.03
CA LEU A 69 14.50 -1.91 10.43
C LEU A 69 14.35 -0.40 10.18
N LYS A 70 15.40 0.39 10.44
CA LYS A 70 15.44 1.83 10.15
C LYS A 70 15.38 2.11 8.66
N GLU A 71 16.12 1.38 7.84
CA GLU A 71 16.09 1.55 6.38
C GLU A 71 14.70 1.24 5.83
N GLY A 72 14.06 0.17 6.29
CA GLY A 72 12.67 -0.16 5.96
C GLY A 72 11.72 0.97 6.38
N SER A 73 11.84 1.48 7.61
CA SER A 73 11.01 2.59 8.09
C SER A 73 11.22 3.90 7.30
N HIS A 74 12.44 4.19 6.84
CA HIS A 74 12.72 5.38 6.04
C HIS A 74 12.07 5.29 4.66
N LYS A 75 12.12 4.12 4.02
CA LYS A 75 11.45 3.87 2.73
C LYS A 75 9.94 4.04 2.84
N ASP A 76 9.33 3.53 3.91
CA ASP A 76 7.90 3.69 4.17
C ASP A 76 7.53 5.17 4.35
N TYR A 77 8.31 5.92 5.12
CA TYR A 77 8.10 7.36 5.30
C TYR A 77 8.22 8.15 3.97
N GLU A 78 9.19 7.82 3.11
CA GLU A 78 9.32 8.45 1.79
C GLU A 78 8.14 8.10 0.86
N LEU A 79 7.61 6.86 0.95
CA LEU A 79 6.39 6.48 0.23
C LEU A 79 5.18 7.27 0.72
N GLU A 80 4.98 7.40 2.03
CA GLU A 80 3.90 8.22 2.61
C GLU A 80 4.00 9.68 2.19
N ARG A 81 5.21 10.26 2.15
CA ARG A 81 5.43 11.63 1.71
C ARG A 81 5.03 11.83 0.25
N ARG A 82 5.31 10.86 -0.63
CA ARG A 82 4.97 10.94 -2.06
C ARG A 82 3.47 10.80 -2.36
N GLN A 83 2.70 10.27 -1.41
CA GLN A 83 1.26 10.08 -1.54
C GLN A 83 0.44 11.26 -1.01
N LYS A 84 1.07 12.22 -0.32
CA LYS A 84 0.46 13.47 0.18
C LYS A 84 0.77 14.64 -0.74
#